data_AF-A0A945AWP7-F1
#
_entry.id   AF-A0A945AWP7-F1
#
_cell.length_a   1.000
_cell.length_b   1.000
_cell.length_c   1.000
_cell.angle_alpha   90.00
_cell.angle_beta   90.00
_cell.angle_gamma   90.00
#
_symmetry.space_group_name_H-M   'P 1'
#
loop_
_entity.id
_entity.type
_entity.pdbx_description
1 polymer ?
#
loop_
_entity_poly.entity_id
_entity_poly.type
_entity_poly.pdbx_seq_one_letter_code
_entity_poly.pdbx_strand_id
1 'polypeptide(L)'
;MNHPRPLESVSVLFIHEEQIFAVQRQSYLSAFPGYHAFPGGKIDKDESSVAFETEFLCEHTARRMRALQREIIEEVGYDLEAGILNGEVLSVSELAEALAPPFAPVRFRTWFYRVELRERISFKVDLGEFADSFWSSAKDLLEIYRTGKILMVPPTRWVLEGLVKNPEAAEFGDLSQDFAEKDRVPCLEMLDGIPILAVKSATLPPATRTNALLLGDADAAKLLVDPSPNSEEEYRCLLNTIEDKMLDAVFLTHHHPDHHQFSNKLACHLRIPIILSQDTQQRLTLKYGEDYFENVELRFATENEEVTRWHGSSVRVYEIPGHDAGHLGLAPDSLAWFLVGDLIQGIGTVVIPSPEGDMATYFSTLEKVIALNPEVIIPSHGIPMRSTHRLIETLKHRRARESQILKLSKSGNSKEEILEQLYQGLDPRLQPLAMQNIESHLEKLNKEK
;
A
#
# COMPACT_ATOMS: atom_id res chain seq x y z
N MET A 1 2.08 -10.54 19.23
CA MET A 1 1.02 -9.59 18.83
C MET A 1 -0.17 -10.42 18.36
N ASN A 2 -1.40 -10.13 18.79
CA ASN A 2 -2.57 -10.79 18.22
C ASN A 2 -2.74 -10.27 16.80
N HIS A 3 -2.44 -11.10 15.80
CA HIS A 3 -2.76 -10.76 14.41
C HIS A 3 -4.25 -10.48 14.29
N PRO A 4 -4.66 -9.43 13.54
CA PRO A 4 -6.07 -9.18 13.33
C PRO A 4 -6.71 -10.44 12.75
N ARG A 5 -7.89 -10.81 13.29
CA ARG A 5 -8.63 -11.98 12.80
C ARG A 5 -9.02 -11.70 11.34
N PRO A 6 -8.77 -12.63 10.40
CA PRO A 6 -9.12 -12.40 9.01
C PRO A 6 -10.63 -12.21 8.88
N LEU A 7 -11.03 -11.21 8.11
CA LEU A 7 -12.39 -11.04 7.65
C LEU A 7 -12.65 -12.05 6.54
N GLU A 8 -13.80 -12.70 6.61
CA GLU A 8 -14.26 -13.60 5.55
C GLU A 8 -14.81 -12.76 4.39
N SER A 9 -14.50 -13.13 3.16
CA SER A 9 -14.91 -12.42 1.95
C SER A 9 -15.07 -13.38 0.77
N VAL A 10 -15.88 -12.99 -0.21
CA VAL A 10 -16.07 -13.73 -1.45
C VAL A 10 -15.73 -12.85 -2.64
N SER A 11 -15.32 -13.46 -3.74
CA SER A 11 -15.08 -12.75 -5.00
C SER A 11 -15.55 -13.62 -6.17
N VAL A 12 -16.17 -13.02 -7.17
CA VAL A 12 -16.72 -13.72 -8.34
C VAL A 12 -15.90 -13.42 -9.59
N LEU A 13 -15.55 -14.47 -10.32
CA LEU A 13 -15.03 -14.40 -11.67
C LEU A 13 -16.15 -14.83 -12.62
N PHE A 14 -16.82 -13.85 -13.24
CA PHE A 14 -17.72 -14.15 -14.36
C PHE A 14 -16.86 -14.44 -15.59
N ILE A 15 -17.07 -15.60 -16.18
CA ILE A 15 -16.30 -16.10 -17.32
C ILE A 15 -17.25 -16.39 -18.48
N HIS A 16 -16.85 -16.00 -19.68
CA HIS A 16 -17.47 -16.44 -20.93
C HIS A 16 -16.36 -16.75 -21.93
N GLU A 17 -16.25 -18.02 -22.31
CA GLU A 17 -15.09 -18.54 -23.05
C GLU A 17 -13.79 -18.21 -22.28
N GLU A 18 -12.83 -17.50 -22.89
CA GLU A 18 -11.57 -17.13 -22.23
C GLU A 18 -11.61 -15.75 -21.54
N GLN A 19 -12.78 -15.10 -21.50
CA GLN A 19 -12.91 -13.71 -21.05
C GLN A 19 -13.47 -13.65 -19.65
N ILE A 20 -12.89 -12.78 -18.83
CA ILE A 20 -13.20 -12.59 -17.43
C ILE A 20 -13.68 -11.15 -17.26
N PHE A 21 -14.78 -10.98 -16.54
CA PHE A 21 -15.22 -9.65 -16.12
C PHE A 21 -14.35 -9.16 -14.96
N ALA A 22 -13.70 -8.02 -15.15
CA ALA A 22 -12.85 -7.37 -14.17
C ALA A 22 -13.26 -5.92 -13.96
N VAL A 23 -12.86 -5.36 -12.82
CA VAL A 23 -13.20 -4.01 -12.39
C VAL A 23 -11.98 -3.28 -11.89
N GLN A 24 -11.95 -1.96 -12.09
CA GLN A 24 -11.01 -1.06 -11.42
C GLN A 24 -11.72 -0.35 -10.28
N ARG A 25 -11.25 -0.55 -9.04
CA ARG A 25 -11.80 0.11 -7.85
C ARG A 25 -11.59 1.62 -7.89
N GLN A 26 -12.49 2.37 -7.27
CA GLN A 26 -12.34 3.82 -7.11
C GLN A 26 -11.10 4.18 -6.28
N SER A 27 -10.40 5.25 -6.67
CA SER A 27 -9.14 5.67 -6.01
C SER A 27 -9.34 6.33 -4.64
N TYR A 28 -10.58 6.73 -4.31
CA TYR A 28 -10.92 7.33 -3.02
C TYR A 28 -11.27 6.30 -1.93
N LEU A 29 -11.41 5.02 -2.29
CA LEU A 29 -11.75 3.97 -1.34
C LEU A 29 -10.64 3.76 -0.30
N SER A 30 -11.02 3.28 0.88
CA SER A 30 -10.07 3.00 1.96
C SER A 30 -9.30 1.69 1.74
N ALA A 31 -9.96 0.69 1.16
CA ALA A 31 -9.36 -0.60 0.83
C ALA A 31 -9.02 -0.69 -0.66
N PHE A 32 -7.75 -0.97 -0.95
CA PHE A 32 -7.23 -1.21 -2.31
C PHE A 32 -7.65 -0.11 -3.33
N PRO A 33 -7.33 1.17 -3.09
CA PRO A 33 -7.75 2.28 -3.95
C PRO A 33 -7.11 2.19 -5.36
N GLY A 34 -7.96 2.08 -6.38
CA GLY A 34 -7.51 1.99 -7.78
C GLY A 34 -6.97 0.63 -8.22
N TYR A 35 -7.13 -0.41 -7.40
CA TYR A 35 -6.70 -1.76 -7.72
C TYR A 35 -7.66 -2.40 -8.73
N HIS A 36 -7.08 -3.21 -9.60
CA HIS A 36 -7.83 -4.14 -10.43
C HIS A 36 -8.18 -5.37 -9.61
N ALA A 37 -9.44 -5.75 -9.68
CA ALA A 37 -10.00 -6.85 -8.91
C ALA A 37 -11.15 -7.50 -9.68
N PHE A 38 -11.77 -8.49 -9.05
CA PHE A 38 -13.08 -8.98 -9.47
C PHE A 38 -14.13 -8.53 -8.45
N PRO A 39 -15.41 -8.44 -8.83
CA PRO A 39 -16.48 -8.10 -7.89
C PRO A 39 -16.49 -9.02 -6.67
N GLY A 40 -16.88 -8.48 -5.52
CA GLY A 40 -17.06 -9.20 -4.27
C GLY A 40 -16.69 -8.40 -3.04
N GLY A 41 -17.20 -8.85 -1.90
CA GLY A 41 -17.03 -8.18 -0.63
C GLY A 41 -17.04 -9.11 0.58
N LYS A 42 -17.35 -8.55 1.74
CA LYS A 42 -17.22 -9.24 3.03
C LYS A 42 -18.41 -10.15 3.26
N ILE A 43 -18.18 -11.27 3.94
CA ILE A 43 -19.26 -12.09 4.48
C ILE A 43 -19.69 -11.50 5.82
N ASP A 44 -20.88 -10.92 5.88
CA ASP A 44 -21.39 -10.26 7.09
C ASP A 44 -21.74 -11.26 8.20
N LYS A 45 -21.79 -10.77 9.43
CA LYS A 45 -22.02 -11.63 10.61
C LYS A 45 -23.46 -12.15 10.67
N ASP A 46 -24.39 -11.37 10.16
CA ASP A 46 -25.83 -11.63 10.06
C ASP A 46 -26.24 -12.25 8.72
N GLU A 47 -25.26 -12.59 7.87
CA GLU A 47 -25.47 -13.25 6.60
C GLU A 47 -26.26 -14.56 6.77
N SER A 48 -27.27 -14.74 5.93
CA SER A 48 -28.21 -15.85 6.06
C SER A 48 -27.50 -17.20 5.95
N SER A 49 -27.87 -18.14 6.83
CA SER A 49 -27.42 -19.53 6.78
C SER A 49 -28.41 -20.45 6.08
N VAL A 50 -29.48 -19.89 5.48
CA VAL A 50 -30.47 -20.66 4.71
C VAL A 50 -29.89 -20.95 3.33
N ALA A 51 -29.71 -22.23 3.01
CA ALA A 51 -29.23 -22.68 1.71
C ALA A 51 -30.13 -22.20 0.58
N PHE A 52 -29.56 -22.01 -0.60
CA PHE A 52 -30.34 -21.88 -1.82
C PHE A 52 -30.91 -23.25 -2.20
N GLU A 53 -32.09 -23.27 -2.81
CA GLU A 53 -32.66 -24.48 -3.43
C GLU A 53 -32.24 -24.60 -4.89
N THR A 54 -31.82 -23.49 -5.50
CA THR A 54 -31.38 -23.40 -6.90
C THR A 54 -30.10 -24.21 -7.14
N GLU A 55 -30.05 -24.88 -8.29
CA GLU A 55 -28.92 -25.67 -8.78
C GLU A 55 -27.61 -24.86 -8.75
N PHE A 56 -26.48 -25.55 -8.58
CA PHE A 56 -25.14 -25.00 -8.34
C PHE A 56 -24.96 -24.29 -6.99
N LEU A 57 -25.86 -23.36 -6.61
CA LEU A 57 -25.74 -22.60 -5.36
C LEU A 57 -25.96 -23.48 -4.12
N CYS A 58 -26.80 -24.51 -4.24
CA CYS A 58 -27.09 -25.46 -3.16
C CYS A 58 -25.90 -26.38 -2.80
N GLU A 59 -24.89 -26.47 -3.68
CA GLU A 59 -23.69 -27.31 -3.50
C GLU A 59 -22.62 -26.66 -2.62
N HIS A 60 -22.73 -25.34 -2.40
CA HIS A 60 -21.76 -24.54 -1.66
C HIS A 60 -22.28 -24.13 -0.28
N THR A 61 -21.40 -23.57 0.54
CA THR A 61 -21.79 -23.08 1.86
C THR A 61 -22.83 -21.96 1.74
N ALA A 62 -24.02 -22.15 2.33
CA ALA A 62 -25.14 -21.20 2.27
C ALA A 62 -24.72 -19.75 2.56
N ARG A 63 -23.96 -19.55 3.64
CA ARG A 63 -23.50 -18.23 4.05
C ARG A 63 -22.57 -17.56 3.01
N ARG A 64 -21.73 -18.34 2.33
CA ARG A 64 -20.85 -17.82 1.27
C ARG A 64 -21.66 -17.45 0.03
N MET A 65 -22.60 -18.29 -0.38
CA MET A 65 -23.46 -18.01 -1.54
C MET A 65 -24.39 -16.83 -1.32
N ARG A 66 -24.91 -16.64 -0.11
CA ARG A 66 -25.76 -15.49 0.23
C ARG A 66 -24.98 -14.18 0.17
N ALA A 67 -23.77 -14.17 0.73
CA ALA A 67 -22.86 -13.04 0.56
C ALA A 67 -22.50 -12.81 -0.91
N LEU A 68 -22.16 -13.86 -1.66
CA LEU A 68 -21.81 -13.76 -3.09
C LEU A 68 -22.95 -13.15 -3.91
N GLN A 69 -24.19 -13.62 -3.73
CA GLN A 69 -25.38 -13.08 -4.37
C GLN A 69 -25.60 -11.60 -4.00
N ARG A 70 -25.48 -11.25 -2.70
CA ARG A 70 -25.65 -9.87 -2.23
C ARG A 70 -24.66 -8.94 -2.91
N GLU A 71 -23.37 -9.29 -2.85
CA GLU A 71 -22.30 -8.50 -3.45
C GLU A 71 -22.48 -8.39 -4.97
N ILE A 72 -22.84 -9.47 -5.68
CA ILE A 72 -23.13 -9.41 -7.13
C ILE A 72 -24.28 -8.44 -7.45
N ILE A 73 -25.37 -8.47 -6.67
CA ILE A 73 -26.49 -7.55 -6.88
C ILE A 73 -26.05 -6.10 -6.63
N GLU A 74 -25.37 -5.85 -5.51
CA GLU A 74 -24.96 -4.51 -5.09
C GLU A 74 -23.93 -3.90 -6.04
N GLU A 75 -22.92 -4.67 -6.43
CA GLU A 75 -21.76 -4.19 -7.17
C GLU A 75 -21.94 -4.19 -8.69
N VAL A 76 -22.68 -5.16 -9.25
CA VAL A 76 -22.81 -5.34 -10.71
C VAL A 76 -24.25 -5.44 -11.20
N GLY A 77 -25.24 -5.35 -10.31
CA GLY A 77 -26.66 -5.27 -10.66
C GLY A 77 -27.22 -6.54 -11.29
N TYR A 78 -26.61 -7.70 -11.02
CA TYR A 78 -27.01 -8.99 -11.58
C TYR A 78 -27.58 -9.92 -10.51
N ASP A 79 -28.59 -10.70 -10.86
CA ASP A 79 -29.17 -11.70 -9.97
C ASP A 79 -28.70 -13.09 -10.41
N LEU A 80 -27.78 -13.67 -9.63
CA LEU A 80 -27.15 -14.95 -9.95
C LEU A 80 -28.16 -16.11 -9.95
N GLU A 81 -29.08 -16.15 -8.99
CA GLU A 81 -30.16 -17.15 -8.93
C GLU A 81 -31.09 -17.05 -10.15
N ALA A 82 -31.53 -15.84 -10.52
CA ALA A 82 -32.34 -15.63 -11.73
C ALA A 82 -31.58 -16.04 -13.00
N GLY A 83 -30.28 -15.73 -13.08
CA GLY A 83 -29.41 -16.13 -14.19
C GLY A 83 -29.30 -17.64 -14.36
N ILE A 84 -29.25 -18.40 -13.26
CA ILE A 84 -29.27 -19.88 -13.29
C ILE A 84 -30.61 -20.38 -13.84
N LEU A 85 -31.73 -19.86 -13.32
CA LEU A 85 -33.07 -20.27 -13.74
C LEU A 85 -33.37 -19.96 -15.21
N ASN A 86 -32.79 -18.88 -15.75
CA ASN A 86 -32.89 -18.50 -17.16
C ASN A 86 -31.92 -19.26 -18.07
N GLY A 87 -31.01 -20.07 -17.50
CA GLY A 87 -29.97 -20.79 -18.24
C GLY A 87 -28.85 -19.90 -18.77
N GLU A 88 -28.69 -18.69 -18.24
CA GLU A 88 -27.59 -17.76 -18.52
C GLU A 88 -26.30 -18.24 -17.84
N VAL A 89 -26.41 -18.77 -16.62
CA VAL A 89 -25.31 -19.38 -15.87
C VAL A 89 -25.21 -20.87 -16.19
N LEU A 90 -24.03 -21.33 -16.61
CA LEU A 90 -23.76 -22.71 -16.99
C LEU A 90 -23.17 -23.54 -15.85
N SER A 91 -22.42 -22.92 -14.94
CA SER A 91 -21.87 -23.56 -13.75
C SER A 91 -21.41 -22.53 -12.70
N VAL A 92 -21.33 -22.95 -11.44
CA VAL A 92 -20.71 -22.20 -10.34
C VAL A 92 -19.76 -23.13 -9.56
N SER A 93 -18.49 -22.75 -9.45
CA SER A 93 -17.47 -23.55 -8.74
C SER A 93 -16.63 -22.70 -7.79
N GLU A 94 -16.22 -23.27 -6.65
CA GLU A 94 -15.26 -22.64 -5.73
C GLU A 94 -13.86 -22.82 -6.32
N LEU A 95 -13.35 -21.77 -6.97
CA LEU A 95 -12.13 -21.81 -7.74
C LEU A 95 -10.90 -21.82 -6.82
N ALA A 96 -10.85 -21.00 -5.78
CA ALA A 96 -9.69 -20.92 -4.88
C ALA A 96 -10.04 -20.30 -3.52
N GLU A 97 -9.22 -20.58 -2.51
CA GLU A 97 -9.13 -19.80 -1.27
C GLU A 97 -7.78 -19.07 -1.21
N ALA A 98 -7.77 -17.84 -0.71
CA ALA A 98 -6.52 -17.14 -0.39
C ALA A 98 -6.63 -16.36 0.92
N LEU A 99 -5.66 -16.57 1.81
CA LEU A 99 -5.51 -15.85 3.07
C LEU A 99 -4.47 -14.74 2.96
N ALA A 100 -4.88 -13.52 3.29
CA ALA A 100 -3.99 -12.38 3.36
C ALA A 100 -2.94 -12.56 4.47
N PRO A 101 -1.71 -12.04 4.24
CA PRO A 101 -0.61 -12.14 5.18
C PRO A 101 -0.98 -11.68 6.60
N PRO A 102 -0.39 -12.28 7.65
CA PRO A 102 -0.78 -11.99 9.04
C PRO A 102 -0.39 -10.60 9.54
N PHE A 103 0.48 -9.89 8.81
CA PHE A 103 0.85 -8.50 9.07
C PHE A 103 0.08 -7.47 8.24
N ALA A 104 -0.80 -7.90 7.31
CA ALA A 104 -1.59 -6.94 6.56
C ALA A 104 -2.51 -6.16 7.52
N PRO A 105 -2.62 -4.82 7.37
CA PRO A 105 -3.44 -3.98 8.27
C PRO A 105 -4.91 -4.42 8.30
N VAL A 106 -5.42 -4.83 7.15
CA VAL A 106 -6.71 -5.48 6.98
C VAL A 106 -6.47 -6.83 6.34
N ARG A 107 -6.96 -7.89 6.97
CA ARG A 107 -6.77 -9.26 6.52
C ARG A 107 -8.06 -9.83 5.98
N PHE A 108 -8.00 -10.38 4.78
CA PHE A 108 -9.10 -11.10 4.17
C PHE A 108 -8.72 -12.57 4.03
N ARG A 109 -9.69 -13.45 4.28
CA ARG A 109 -9.74 -14.79 3.72
C ARG A 109 -10.78 -14.72 2.61
N THR A 110 -10.34 -14.87 1.38
CA THR A 110 -11.17 -14.68 0.19
C THR A 110 -11.40 -16.02 -0.50
N TRP A 111 -12.66 -16.37 -0.72
CA TRP A 111 -13.06 -17.47 -1.59
C TRP A 111 -13.42 -16.91 -2.96
N PHE A 112 -12.71 -17.36 -3.98
CA PHE A 112 -12.94 -17.01 -5.38
C PHE A 112 -13.90 -18.02 -5.99
N TYR A 113 -14.97 -17.55 -6.61
CA TYR A 113 -15.96 -18.36 -7.30
C TYR A 113 -15.89 -18.12 -8.79
N ARG A 114 -15.81 -19.18 -9.58
CA ARG A 114 -15.93 -19.15 -11.03
C ARG A 114 -17.40 -19.32 -11.40
N VAL A 115 -17.93 -18.39 -12.20
CA VAL A 115 -19.29 -18.43 -12.74
C VAL A 115 -19.20 -18.42 -14.27
N GLU A 116 -19.50 -19.56 -14.89
CA GLU A 116 -19.54 -19.68 -16.35
C GLU A 116 -20.84 -19.12 -16.90
N LEU A 117 -20.74 -18.24 -17.89
CA LEU A 117 -21.86 -17.61 -18.56
C LEU A 117 -21.98 -18.08 -20.00
N ARG A 118 -23.23 -18.29 -20.43
CA ARG A 118 -23.57 -18.64 -21.82
C ARG A 118 -23.14 -17.56 -22.81
N GLU A 119 -23.22 -16.30 -22.42
CA GLU A 119 -22.82 -15.13 -23.20
C GLU A 119 -22.29 -14.01 -22.29
N ARG A 120 -21.59 -13.03 -22.86
CA ARG A 120 -21.13 -11.88 -22.08
C ARG A 120 -22.32 -11.01 -21.67
N ILE A 121 -22.42 -10.77 -20.37
CA ILE A 121 -23.44 -9.88 -19.80
C ILE A 121 -22.89 -8.45 -19.75
N SER A 122 -23.76 -7.48 -20.06
CA SER A 122 -23.52 -6.06 -19.82
C SER A 122 -23.96 -5.70 -18.41
N PHE A 123 -23.06 -5.87 -17.45
CA PHE A 123 -23.32 -5.56 -16.04
C PHE A 123 -23.57 -4.07 -15.80
N LYS A 124 -24.38 -3.77 -14.77
CA LYS A 124 -24.62 -2.41 -14.30
C LYS A 124 -23.82 -2.19 -13.03
N VAL A 125 -22.58 -1.72 -13.20
CA VAL A 125 -21.64 -1.55 -12.09
C VAL A 125 -21.99 -0.38 -11.17
N ASP A 126 -21.72 -0.52 -9.87
CA ASP A 126 -21.78 0.58 -8.91
C ASP A 126 -20.62 1.55 -9.14
N LEU A 127 -20.95 2.73 -9.66
CA LEU A 127 -19.99 3.81 -9.90
C LEU A 127 -19.40 4.40 -8.60
N GLY A 128 -20.05 4.16 -7.47
CA GLY A 128 -19.53 4.49 -6.14
C GLY A 128 -18.33 3.62 -5.73
N GLU A 129 -18.26 2.39 -6.25
CA GLU A 129 -17.22 1.41 -5.93
C GLU A 129 -16.20 1.24 -7.08
N PHE A 130 -16.64 1.28 -8.33
CA PHE A 130 -15.77 1.06 -9.49
C PHE A 130 -15.63 2.30 -10.37
N ALA A 131 -14.38 2.59 -10.72
CA ALA A 131 -14.02 3.62 -11.68
C ALA A 131 -14.16 3.12 -13.13
N ASP A 132 -13.98 1.82 -13.35
CA ASP A 132 -14.08 1.19 -14.67
C ASP A 132 -14.45 -0.30 -14.53
N SER A 133 -14.98 -0.89 -15.61
CA SER A 133 -15.33 -2.30 -15.69
C SER A 133 -15.24 -2.80 -17.13
N PHE A 134 -14.69 -4.00 -17.32
CA PHE A 134 -14.42 -4.51 -18.66
C PHE A 134 -14.29 -6.04 -18.69
N TRP A 135 -14.43 -6.60 -19.89
CA TRP A 135 -14.10 -7.99 -20.17
C TRP A 135 -12.68 -8.09 -20.73
N SER A 136 -11.87 -8.99 -20.19
CA SER A 136 -10.49 -9.22 -20.66
C SER A 136 -10.06 -10.67 -20.43
N SER A 137 -9.06 -11.15 -21.14
CA SER A 137 -8.50 -12.48 -20.83
C SER A 137 -7.59 -12.43 -19.61
N ALA A 138 -7.40 -13.57 -18.94
CA ALA A 138 -6.45 -13.67 -17.83
C ALA A 138 -5.02 -13.31 -18.27
N LYS A 139 -4.66 -13.69 -19.50
CA LYS A 139 -3.36 -13.39 -20.10
C LYS A 139 -3.17 -11.89 -20.30
N ASP A 140 -4.14 -11.21 -20.89
CA ASP A 140 -4.05 -9.77 -21.17
C ASP A 140 -3.99 -8.96 -19.87
N LEU A 141 -4.78 -9.33 -18.85
CA LEU A 141 -4.71 -8.70 -17.53
C LEU A 141 -3.31 -8.82 -16.90
N LEU A 142 -2.70 -10.00 -16.97
CA LEU A 142 -1.33 -10.22 -16.47
C LEU A 142 -0.29 -9.50 -17.32
N GLU A 143 -0.48 -9.41 -18.63
CA GLU A 143 0.41 -8.63 -19.50
C GLU A 143 0.34 -7.13 -19.18
N ILE A 144 -0.86 -6.58 -18.96
CA ILE A 144 -1.02 -5.18 -18.53
C ILE A 144 -0.36 -4.97 -17.15
N TYR A 145 -0.54 -5.90 -16.20
CA TYR A 145 0.15 -5.85 -14.91
C TYR A 145 1.66 -5.76 -15.07
N ARG A 146 2.24 -6.62 -15.93
CA ARG A 146 3.69 -6.64 -16.24
C ARG A 146 4.22 -5.38 -16.91
N THR A 147 3.36 -4.46 -17.36
CA THR A 147 3.80 -3.14 -17.83
C THR A 147 3.91 -2.10 -16.71
N GLY A 148 3.57 -2.46 -15.48
CA GLY A 148 3.53 -1.53 -14.36
C GLY A 148 2.39 -0.52 -14.44
N LYS A 149 1.34 -0.79 -15.23
CA LYS A 149 0.21 0.13 -15.44
C LYS A 149 -0.95 -0.06 -14.49
N ILE A 150 -1.06 -1.22 -13.84
CA ILE A 150 -2.18 -1.54 -12.95
C ILE A 150 -1.68 -2.06 -11.61
N LEU A 151 -2.48 -1.79 -10.56
CA LEU A 151 -2.27 -2.34 -9.23
C LEU A 151 -3.10 -3.61 -9.07
N MET A 152 -2.51 -4.66 -8.54
CA MET A 152 -3.20 -5.93 -8.29
C MET A 152 -2.67 -6.58 -7.03
N VAL A 153 -3.56 -7.15 -6.23
CA VAL A 153 -3.14 -7.92 -5.04
C VAL A 153 -2.66 -9.31 -5.45
N PRO A 154 -1.69 -9.92 -4.74
CA PRO A 154 -1.17 -11.24 -5.08
C PRO A 154 -2.25 -12.33 -5.23
N PRO A 155 -3.29 -12.42 -4.36
CA PRO A 155 -4.37 -13.39 -4.55
C PRO A 155 -5.07 -13.32 -5.91
N THR A 156 -5.42 -12.11 -6.37
CA THR A 156 -6.02 -11.90 -7.70
C THR A 156 -5.06 -12.35 -8.80
N ARG A 157 -3.77 -12.00 -8.66
CA ARG A 157 -2.73 -12.40 -9.62
C ARG A 157 -2.55 -13.92 -9.69
N TRP A 158 -2.53 -14.62 -8.54
CA TRP A 158 -2.37 -16.07 -8.48
C TRP A 158 -3.53 -16.81 -9.15
N VAL A 159 -4.76 -16.33 -8.97
CA VAL A 159 -5.93 -16.90 -9.67
C VAL A 159 -5.80 -16.72 -11.18
N LEU A 160 -5.41 -15.53 -11.64
CA LEU A 160 -5.16 -15.28 -13.07
C LEU A 160 -4.02 -16.15 -13.63
N GLU A 161 -2.93 -16.32 -12.90
CA GLU A 161 -1.82 -17.20 -13.27
C GLU A 161 -2.25 -18.67 -13.35
N GLY A 162 -3.12 -19.09 -12.44
CA GLY A 162 -3.76 -20.41 -12.47
C GLY A 162 -4.59 -20.60 -13.74
N LEU A 163 -5.43 -19.62 -14.08
CA LEU A 163 -6.28 -19.65 -15.28
C LEU A 163 -5.46 -19.63 -16.58
N VAL A 164 -4.35 -18.91 -16.63
CA VAL A 164 -3.45 -18.98 -17.81
C VAL A 164 -2.82 -20.37 -17.97
N LYS A 165 -2.51 -21.06 -16.86
CA LYS A 165 -1.95 -22.42 -16.90
C LYS A 165 -3.01 -23.48 -17.23
N ASN A 166 -4.22 -23.32 -16.70
CA ASN A 166 -5.33 -24.23 -16.93
C ASN A 166 -6.66 -23.43 -17.02
N PRO A 167 -7.05 -22.99 -18.24
CA PRO A 167 -8.25 -22.16 -18.44
C PRO A 167 -9.55 -22.84 -18.04
N GLU A 168 -9.62 -24.17 -18.09
CA GLU A 168 -10.80 -24.97 -17.78
C GLU A 168 -10.82 -25.48 -16.32
N ALA A 169 -9.89 -25.00 -15.48
CA ALA A 169 -9.85 -25.41 -14.07
C ALA A 169 -11.14 -25.03 -13.35
N ALA A 170 -11.76 -26.02 -12.70
CA ALA A 170 -12.86 -25.83 -11.77
C ALA A 170 -12.38 -25.51 -10.35
N GLU A 171 -11.16 -25.91 -10.00
CA GLU A 171 -10.55 -25.65 -8.69
C GLU A 171 -9.01 -25.53 -8.76
N PHE A 172 -8.45 -24.68 -7.91
CA PHE A 172 -7.03 -24.54 -7.61
C PHE A 172 -6.70 -24.84 -6.14
N GLY A 173 -7.70 -24.86 -5.26
CA GLY A 173 -7.53 -25.09 -3.81
C GLY A 173 -7.03 -23.86 -3.06
N ASP A 174 -6.24 -24.09 -2.00
CA ASP A 174 -5.68 -23.02 -1.17
C ASP A 174 -4.42 -22.43 -1.82
N LEU A 175 -4.54 -21.18 -2.28
CA LEU A 175 -3.47 -20.38 -2.87
C LEU A 175 -2.73 -19.51 -1.82
N SER A 176 -3.01 -19.68 -0.53
CA SER A 176 -2.36 -18.92 0.53
C SER A 176 -0.85 -19.14 0.53
N GLN A 177 -0.10 -18.04 0.45
CA GLN A 177 1.35 -18.10 0.54
C GLN A 177 1.80 -18.27 2.01
N ASP A 178 2.72 -19.21 2.24
CA ASP A 178 3.50 -19.23 3.48
C ASP A 178 4.60 -18.14 3.38
N PHE A 179 4.42 -17.06 4.13
CA PHE A 179 5.37 -15.95 4.15
C PHE A 179 6.64 -16.25 4.95
N ALA A 180 6.77 -17.45 5.55
CA ALA A 180 7.95 -17.91 6.27
C ALA A 180 8.53 -16.87 7.26
N GLU A 181 7.64 -16.12 7.94
CA GLU A 181 7.97 -14.94 8.77
C GLU A 181 8.96 -15.18 9.92
N LYS A 182 9.28 -16.45 10.19
CA LYS A 182 10.29 -16.85 11.17
C LYS A 182 11.71 -16.68 10.64
N ASP A 183 11.92 -16.89 9.35
CA ASP A 183 13.25 -16.97 8.74
C ASP A 183 13.47 -15.94 7.60
N ARG A 184 12.39 -15.34 7.08
CA ARG A 184 12.44 -14.35 6.00
C ARG A 184 11.49 -13.18 6.26
N VAL A 185 11.77 -12.05 5.61
CA VAL A 185 10.88 -10.89 5.55
C VAL A 185 9.86 -11.14 4.44
N PRO A 186 8.55 -10.96 4.71
CA PRO A 186 7.52 -11.09 3.69
C PRO A 186 7.70 -10.11 2.54
N CYS A 187 7.57 -10.62 1.31
CA CYS A 187 7.66 -9.83 0.09
C CYS A 187 6.29 -9.78 -0.60
N LEU A 188 5.84 -8.57 -0.93
CA LEU A 188 4.61 -8.32 -1.67
C LEU A 188 4.92 -7.50 -2.92
N GLU A 189 4.24 -7.80 -4.02
CA GLU A 189 4.41 -7.06 -5.27
C GLU A 189 3.03 -6.68 -5.79
N MET A 190 2.63 -5.44 -5.50
CA MET A 190 1.32 -4.89 -5.90
C MET A 190 1.39 -4.19 -7.26
N LEU A 191 2.60 -3.78 -7.64
CA LEU A 191 2.96 -3.13 -8.89
C LEU A 191 4.20 -3.85 -9.42
N ASP A 192 4.15 -4.27 -10.67
CA ASP A 192 5.23 -5.05 -11.28
C ASP A 192 6.57 -4.32 -11.22
N GLY A 193 7.62 -5.04 -10.83
CA GLY A 193 8.96 -4.47 -10.71
C GLY A 193 9.17 -3.59 -9.47
N ILE A 194 8.18 -3.53 -8.56
CA ILE A 194 8.30 -2.88 -7.24
C ILE A 194 7.98 -3.89 -6.11
N PRO A 195 8.87 -4.88 -5.85
CA PRO A 195 8.75 -5.71 -4.67
C PRO A 195 8.91 -4.89 -3.38
N ILE A 196 8.02 -5.13 -2.42
CA ILE A 196 7.98 -4.50 -1.11
C ILE A 196 8.26 -5.57 -0.04
N LEU A 197 9.38 -5.43 0.64
CA LEU A 197 9.70 -6.19 1.84
C LEU A 197 9.07 -5.49 3.04
N ALA A 198 8.09 -6.12 3.67
CA ALA A 198 7.41 -5.55 4.83
C ALA A 198 8.26 -5.79 6.09
N VAL A 199 9.27 -4.97 6.36
CA VAL A 199 10.24 -5.17 7.45
C VAL A 199 9.65 -4.73 8.79
N LYS A 200 9.71 -5.54 9.85
CA LYS A 200 9.36 -5.06 11.21
C LYS A 200 10.34 -3.95 11.62
N SER A 201 9.81 -2.76 11.84
CA SER A 201 10.60 -1.54 12.05
C SER A 201 10.22 -0.83 13.35
N ALA A 202 11.00 0.18 13.73
CA ALA A 202 10.79 0.97 14.94
C ALA A 202 9.80 2.13 14.72
N THR A 203 8.76 1.88 13.92
CA THR A 203 7.75 2.86 13.51
C THR A 203 6.76 3.19 14.63
N LEU A 204 6.07 4.33 14.51
CA LEU A 204 4.98 4.72 15.39
C LEU A 204 3.69 3.91 15.11
N PRO A 205 2.88 3.59 16.15
CA PRO A 205 1.57 2.96 15.95
C PRO A 205 0.63 3.82 15.08
N PRO A 206 -0.26 3.22 14.27
CA PRO A 206 -0.62 1.79 14.23
C PRO A 206 0.32 0.93 13.37
N ALA A 207 1.26 1.56 12.66
CA ALA A 207 2.21 0.82 11.84
C ALA A 207 3.10 -0.07 12.74
N THR A 208 3.51 -1.21 12.19
CA THR A 208 4.43 -2.15 12.84
C THR A 208 5.58 -2.55 11.92
N ARG A 209 5.53 -2.07 10.68
CA ARG A 209 6.45 -2.41 9.59
C ARG A 209 6.66 -1.19 8.70
N THR A 210 7.84 -1.12 8.09
CA THR A 210 8.20 -0.18 7.02
C THR A 210 8.34 -0.96 5.72
N ASN A 211 7.92 -0.35 4.62
CA ASN A 211 8.07 -0.87 3.28
C ASN A 211 9.50 -0.64 2.80
N ALA A 212 10.33 -1.68 2.83
CA ALA A 212 11.62 -1.64 2.15
C ALA A 212 11.46 -2.08 0.69
N LEU A 213 11.79 -1.22 -0.27
CA LEU A 213 11.58 -1.49 -1.69
C LEU A 213 12.83 -2.08 -2.32
N LEU A 214 12.65 -3.09 -3.17
CA LEU A 214 13.69 -3.56 -4.09
C LEU A 214 13.47 -2.87 -5.44
N LEU A 215 14.44 -2.10 -5.91
CA LEU A 215 14.35 -1.38 -7.18
C LEU A 215 15.50 -1.75 -8.12
N GLY A 216 15.26 -1.58 -9.41
CA GLY A 216 16.25 -1.73 -10.47
C GLY A 216 15.91 -2.84 -11.46
N ASP A 217 15.93 -2.50 -12.74
CA ASP A 217 15.87 -3.45 -13.86
C ASP A 217 17.10 -4.36 -13.91
N ALA A 218 17.02 -5.47 -14.64
CA ALA A 218 18.09 -6.49 -14.70
C ALA A 218 19.46 -5.92 -15.14
N ASP A 219 19.45 -4.86 -15.95
CA ASP A 219 20.62 -4.16 -16.49
C ASP A 219 20.89 -2.80 -15.80
N ALA A 220 20.27 -2.53 -14.65
CA ALA A 220 20.43 -1.31 -13.87
C ALA A 220 20.86 -1.61 -12.42
N ALA A 221 21.32 -0.56 -11.71
CA ALA A 221 21.74 -0.67 -10.32
C ALA A 221 20.60 -1.17 -9.40
N LYS A 222 20.85 -2.19 -8.59
CA LYS A 222 19.88 -2.77 -7.66
C LYS A 222 19.90 -2.04 -6.33
N LEU A 223 18.79 -1.39 -5.98
CA LEU A 223 18.67 -0.63 -4.75
C LEU A 223 17.76 -1.34 -3.75
N LEU A 224 18.18 -1.34 -2.49
CA LEU A 224 17.31 -1.65 -1.36
C LEU A 224 17.01 -0.36 -0.60
N VAL A 225 15.77 0.10 -0.67
CA VAL A 225 15.32 1.36 -0.07
C VAL A 225 14.81 1.12 1.35
N ASP A 226 15.25 1.91 2.32
CA ASP A 226 14.84 1.89 3.74
C ASP A 226 14.80 0.51 4.44
N PRO A 227 15.89 -0.30 4.40
CA PRO A 227 15.94 -1.60 5.06
C PRO A 227 16.16 -1.46 6.58
N SER A 228 15.09 -1.23 7.33
CA SER A 228 15.13 -0.75 8.72
C SER A 228 14.62 -1.72 9.80
N PRO A 229 15.21 -2.92 9.95
CA PRO A 229 14.76 -3.88 10.96
C PRO A 229 14.88 -3.32 12.37
N ASN A 230 13.89 -3.59 13.23
CA ASN A 230 13.89 -3.12 14.61
C ASN A 230 14.66 -4.01 15.59
N SER A 231 15.10 -5.19 15.16
CA SER A 231 15.82 -6.16 15.99
C SER A 231 16.83 -6.98 15.20
N GLU A 232 17.76 -7.62 15.90
CA GLU A 232 18.74 -8.54 15.30
C GLU A 232 18.06 -9.78 14.67
N GLU A 233 16.92 -10.21 15.20
CA GLU A 233 16.10 -11.29 14.60
C GLU A 233 15.55 -10.88 13.24
N GLU A 234 14.90 -9.71 13.16
CA GLU A 234 14.36 -9.22 11.88
C GLU A 234 15.51 -8.91 10.88
N TYR A 235 16.66 -8.44 11.38
CA TYR A 235 17.86 -8.25 10.56
C TYR A 235 18.36 -9.57 9.93
N ARG A 236 18.35 -10.69 10.67
CA ARG A 236 18.67 -12.01 10.10
C ARG A 236 17.64 -12.45 9.06
N CYS A 237 16.35 -12.22 9.32
CA CYS A 237 15.30 -12.49 8.33
C CYS A 237 15.52 -11.67 7.05
N LEU A 238 15.92 -10.40 7.18
CA LEU A 238 16.23 -9.55 6.04
C LEU A 238 17.42 -10.09 5.24
N LEU A 239 18.54 -10.44 5.90
CA LEU A 239 19.70 -11.04 5.24
C LEU A 239 19.35 -12.31 4.46
N ASN A 240 18.58 -13.22 5.05
CA ASN A 240 18.10 -14.44 4.37
C ASN A 240 17.20 -14.13 3.17
N THR A 241 16.49 -13.00 3.18
CA THR A 241 15.56 -12.61 2.12
C THR A 241 16.28 -12.01 0.92
N ILE A 242 17.39 -11.31 1.16
CA ILE A 242 18.15 -10.58 0.14
C ILE A 242 19.40 -11.32 -0.35
N GLU A 243 19.69 -12.51 0.18
CA GLU A 243 20.88 -13.31 -0.14
C GLU A 243 21.10 -13.50 -1.66
N ASP A 244 20.02 -13.62 -2.44
CA ASP A 244 20.04 -13.85 -3.89
C ASP A 244 19.82 -12.57 -4.72
N LYS A 245 19.70 -11.39 -4.11
CA LYS A 245 19.25 -10.15 -4.78
C LYS A 245 20.33 -9.30 -5.41
N MET A 246 21.62 -9.62 -5.21
CA MET A 246 22.79 -8.91 -5.78
C MET A 246 22.61 -7.38 -5.75
N LEU A 247 22.55 -6.81 -4.54
CA LEU A 247 22.31 -5.38 -4.33
C LEU A 247 23.57 -4.56 -4.64
N ASP A 248 23.38 -3.38 -5.24
CA ASP A 248 24.45 -2.42 -5.55
C ASP A 248 24.52 -1.25 -4.56
N ALA A 249 23.41 -0.89 -3.92
CA ALA A 249 23.39 0.13 -2.88
C ALA A 249 22.17 0.02 -1.96
N VAL A 250 22.29 0.58 -0.75
CA VAL A 250 21.15 0.93 0.10
C VAL A 250 20.77 2.38 -0.18
N PHE A 251 19.47 2.69 -0.27
CA PHE A 251 18.98 4.06 -0.38
C PHE A 251 18.19 4.41 0.88
N LEU A 252 18.48 5.56 1.50
CA LEU A 252 17.74 6.05 2.66
C LEU A 252 16.91 7.28 2.28
N THR A 253 15.61 7.22 2.52
CA THR A 253 14.70 8.35 2.25
C THR A 253 14.94 9.49 3.22
N HIS A 254 15.13 9.20 4.52
CA HIS A 254 15.41 10.18 5.57
C HIS A 254 16.00 9.55 6.85
N HIS A 255 16.23 10.35 7.91
CA HIS A 255 16.97 9.93 9.11
C HIS A 255 16.13 9.27 10.22
N HIS A 256 14.82 9.07 10.06
CA HIS A 256 14.04 8.48 11.14
C HIS A 256 14.36 7.00 11.35
N PRO A 257 14.38 6.50 12.60
CA PRO A 257 14.91 5.17 12.94
C PRO A 257 14.37 4.04 12.08
N ASP A 258 13.08 4.07 11.80
CA ASP A 258 12.36 3.11 10.97
C ASP A 258 12.60 3.23 9.46
N HIS A 259 13.63 3.96 9.05
CA HIS A 259 14.14 4.03 7.67
C HIS A 259 15.60 3.62 7.55
N HIS A 260 16.41 3.83 8.61
CA HIS A 260 17.86 3.61 8.54
C HIS A 260 18.41 2.55 9.50
N GLN A 261 17.63 2.07 10.48
CA GLN A 261 18.15 1.17 11.51
C GLN A 261 18.82 -0.07 10.87
N PHE A 262 20.00 -0.45 11.36
CA PHE A 262 20.87 -1.49 10.76
C PHE A 262 21.40 -1.25 9.35
N SER A 263 21.01 -0.18 8.64
CA SER A 263 21.45 0.05 7.26
C SER A 263 22.97 0.22 7.14
N ASN A 264 23.62 0.84 8.13
CA ASN A 264 25.08 0.93 8.20
C ASN A 264 25.75 -0.45 8.35
N LYS A 265 25.24 -1.29 9.26
CA LYS A 265 25.70 -2.68 9.44
C LYS A 265 25.50 -3.50 8.16
N LEU A 266 24.35 -3.32 7.50
CA LEU A 266 24.00 -4.00 6.26
C LEU A 266 24.95 -3.61 5.12
N ALA A 267 25.18 -2.31 4.94
CA ALA A 267 26.07 -1.78 3.92
C ALA A 267 27.50 -2.29 4.10
N CYS A 268 28.02 -2.30 5.35
CA CYS A 268 29.32 -2.90 5.68
C CYS A 268 29.36 -4.42 5.36
N HIS A 269 28.30 -5.16 5.72
CA HIS A 269 28.22 -6.60 5.50
C HIS A 269 28.26 -6.94 3.99
N LEU A 270 27.50 -6.20 3.19
CA LEU A 270 27.41 -6.40 1.74
C LEU A 270 28.52 -5.69 0.95
N ARG A 271 29.27 -4.79 1.60
CA ARG A 271 30.29 -3.92 0.98
C ARG A 271 29.73 -3.07 -0.15
N ILE A 272 28.59 -2.45 0.10
CA ILE A 272 27.89 -1.58 -0.83
C ILE A 272 27.73 -0.17 -0.23
N PRO A 273 27.67 0.88 -1.05
CA PRO A 273 27.45 2.23 -0.59
C PRO A 273 26.04 2.44 -0.02
N ILE A 274 25.89 3.51 0.76
CA ILE A 274 24.58 4.08 1.11
C ILE A 274 24.40 5.39 0.34
N ILE A 275 23.26 5.50 -0.35
CA ILE A 275 22.77 6.70 -1.02
C ILE A 275 21.79 7.40 -0.07
N LEU A 276 22.02 8.68 0.23
CA LEU A 276 21.21 9.47 1.16
C LEU A 276 21.38 10.97 0.91
N SER A 277 20.54 11.81 1.54
CA SER A 277 20.76 13.25 1.53
C SER A 277 21.86 13.68 2.50
N GLN A 278 22.44 14.86 2.26
CA GLN A 278 23.43 15.43 3.16
C GLN A 278 22.86 15.73 4.55
N ASP A 279 21.62 16.21 4.63
CA ASP A 279 20.94 16.48 5.91
C ASP A 279 20.71 15.18 6.71
N THR A 280 20.26 14.10 6.05
CA THR A 280 20.11 12.79 6.69
C THR A 280 21.44 12.29 7.26
N GLN A 281 22.53 12.40 6.50
CA GLN A 281 23.86 12.01 6.99
C GLN A 281 24.25 12.80 8.24
N GLN A 282 24.11 14.13 8.20
CA GLN A 282 24.48 15.01 9.30
C GLN A 282 23.68 14.72 10.57
N ARG A 283 22.36 14.50 10.45
CA ARG A 283 21.49 14.18 11.59
C ARG A 283 21.85 12.84 12.23
N LEU A 284 22.11 11.83 11.41
CA LEU A 284 22.49 10.51 11.89
C LEU A 284 23.83 10.56 12.62
N THR A 285 24.82 11.24 12.05
CA THR A 285 26.11 11.45 12.70
C THR A 285 26.00 12.25 13.99
N LEU A 286 25.23 13.34 14.01
CA LEU A 286 25.01 14.15 15.21
C LEU A 286 24.34 13.34 16.34
N LYS A 287 23.41 12.46 16.00
CA LYS A 287 22.62 11.68 16.97
C LYS A 287 23.34 10.42 17.45
N TYR A 288 24.06 9.73 16.56
CA TYR A 288 24.61 8.41 16.83
C TYR A 288 26.15 8.36 16.87
N GLY A 289 26.84 9.43 16.47
CA GLY A 289 28.31 9.55 16.49
C GLY A 289 28.93 9.75 15.10
N GLU A 290 30.11 10.36 15.07
CA GLU A 290 30.94 10.56 13.86
C GLU A 290 31.33 9.23 13.18
N ASP A 291 31.35 8.14 13.94
CA ASP A 291 31.63 6.78 13.50
C ASP A 291 30.40 6.02 12.99
N TYR A 292 29.21 6.63 12.95
CA TYR A 292 27.97 5.95 12.54
C TYR A 292 28.07 5.29 11.15
N PHE A 293 28.76 5.95 10.22
CA PHE A 293 29.02 5.48 8.86
C PHE A 293 30.48 5.01 8.66
N GLU A 294 31.20 4.69 9.73
CA GLU A 294 32.57 4.18 9.62
C GLU A 294 32.61 2.92 8.73
N ASN A 295 33.55 2.88 7.79
CA ASN A 295 33.71 1.82 6.79
C ASN A 295 32.56 1.67 5.77
N VAL A 296 31.69 2.67 5.65
CA VAL A 296 30.64 2.73 4.62
C VAL A 296 30.97 3.82 3.59
N GLU A 297 30.93 3.48 2.30
CA GLU A 297 30.96 4.50 1.24
C GLU A 297 29.62 5.25 1.21
N LEU A 298 29.65 6.58 1.31
CA LEU A 298 28.46 7.41 1.20
C LEU A 298 28.39 8.09 -0.16
N ARG A 299 27.20 8.08 -0.75
CA ARG A 299 26.86 8.83 -1.97
C ARG A 299 25.72 9.78 -1.65
N PHE A 300 25.92 11.06 -1.96
CA PHE A 300 24.93 12.09 -1.69
C PHE A 300 24.05 12.27 -2.92
N ALA A 301 22.78 11.88 -2.81
CA ALA A 301 21.81 12.06 -3.86
C ALA A 301 21.30 13.51 -3.92
N THR A 302 21.02 13.98 -5.14
CA THR A 302 20.47 15.33 -5.40
C THR A 302 19.21 15.28 -6.27
N GLU A 303 18.37 16.31 -6.20
CA GLU A 303 17.16 16.41 -7.03
C GLU A 303 17.46 16.16 -8.54
N ASN A 304 16.62 15.35 -9.18
CA ASN A 304 16.69 14.85 -10.56
C ASN A 304 17.82 13.85 -10.89
N GLU A 305 18.64 13.46 -9.92
CA GLU A 305 19.67 12.44 -10.11
C GLU A 305 19.03 11.08 -10.41
N GLU A 306 19.51 10.41 -11.47
CA GLU A 306 19.11 9.04 -11.78
C GLU A 306 19.88 8.06 -10.89
N VAL A 307 19.15 7.25 -10.13
CA VAL A 307 19.75 6.28 -9.19
C VAL A 307 19.57 4.83 -9.65
N THR A 308 18.56 4.56 -10.48
CA THR A 308 18.30 3.25 -11.08
C THR A 308 17.31 3.37 -12.25
N ARG A 309 16.81 2.24 -12.78
CA ARG A 309 15.77 2.18 -13.81
C ARG A 309 14.65 1.22 -13.41
N TRP A 310 13.46 1.48 -13.94
CA TRP A 310 12.28 0.64 -13.80
C TRP A 310 11.54 0.59 -15.14
N HIS A 311 11.34 -0.60 -15.69
CA HIS A 311 10.75 -0.83 -17.03
C HIS A 311 11.43 0.00 -18.13
N GLY A 312 12.76 0.12 -18.05
CA GLY A 312 13.58 0.91 -18.95
C GLY A 312 13.49 2.43 -18.73
N SER A 313 12.66 2.93 -17.81
CA SER A 313 12.59 4.35 -17.45
C SER A 313 13.58 4.68 -16.35
N SER A 314 14.30 5.79 -16.47
CA SER A 314 15.14 6.32 -15.40
C SER A 314 14.30 6.62 -14.15
N VAL A 315 14.76 6.16 -12.99
CA VAL A 315 14.19 6.48 -11.67
C VAL A 315 15.03 7.60 -11.05
N ARG A 316 14.38 8.73 -10.79
CA ARG A 316 15.01 9.94 -10.29
C ARG A 316 14.69 10.22 -8.82
N VAL A 317 15.63 10.91 -8.19
CA VAL A 317 15.50 11.47 -6.85
C VAL A 317 14.71 12.77 -6.89
N TYR A 318 13.78 12.92 -5.95
CA TYR A 318 13.02 14.14 -5.72
C TYR A 318 13.19 14.59 -4.28
N GLU A 319 13.55 15.85 -4.06
CA GLU A 319 13.53 16.43 -2.72
C GLU A 319 12.07 16.72 -2.34
N ILE A 320 11.63 16.12 -1.24
CA ILE A 320 10.26 16.23 -0.70
C ILE A 320 10.29 16.61 0.79
N PRO A 321 10.94 17.74 1.15
CA PRO A 321 11.14 18.12 2.54
C PRO A 321 9.82 18.49 3.23
N GLY A 322 9.86 18.52 4.56
CA GLY A 322 8.78 19.06 5.38
C GLY A 322 8.43 18.15 6.55
N HIS A 323 8.32 16.84 6.32
CA HIS A 323 8.29 15.86 7.41
C HIS A 323 9.67 15.74 8.06
N ASP A 324 10.68 15.58 7.21
CA ASP A 324 12.10 15.75 7.51
C ASP A 324 12.70 16.71 6.47
N ALA A 325 13.75 17.45 6.83
CA ALA A 325 14.40 18.40 5.94
C ALA A 325 15.22 17.73 4.84
N GLY A 326 15.77 16.53 5.10
CA GLY A 326 16.55 15.74 4.17
C GLY A 326 15.74 14.70 3.39
N HIS A 327 14.41 14.76 3.43
CA HIS A 327 13.53 13.73 2.88
C HIS A 327 13.60 13.65 1.35
N LEU A 328 13.95 12.48 0.85
CA LEU A 328 14.03 12.13 -0.57
C LEU A 328 12.94 11.14 -0.95
N GLY A 329 12.32 11.38 -2.11
CA GLY A 329 11.43 10.45 -2.78
C GLY A 329 12.01 9.99 -4.11
N LEU A 330 11.40 8.95 -4.69
CA LEU A 330 11.84 8.34 -5.95
C LEU A 330 10.66 8.22 -6.92
N ALA A 331 10.87 8.54 -8.20
CA ALA A 331 9.88 8.28 -9.24
C ALA A 331 10.54 8.06 -10.61
N PRO A 332 9.99 7.19 -11.47
CA PRO A 332 10.40 7.11 -12.86
C PRO A 332 10.03 8.40 -13.62
N ASP A 333 10.72 8.70 -14.71
CA ASP A 333 10.41 9.84 -15.59
C ASP A 333 8.95 9.88 -16.07
N SER A 334 8.30 8.72 -16.18
CA SER A 334 6.89 8.60 -16.54
C SER A 334 5.90 9.00 -15.44
N LEU A 335 6.36 9.13 -14.19
CA LEU A 335 5.54 9.27 -12.99
C LEU A 335 4.47 8.18 -12.83
N ALA A 336 4.72 6.98 -13.39
CA ALA A 336 3.88 5.80 -13.21
C ALA A 336 3.71 5.42 -11.73
N TRP A 337 4.71 5.73 -10.90
CA TRP A 337 4.62 5.68 -9.45
C TRP A 337 5.49 6.76 -8.81
N PHE A 338 5.29 7.04 -7.54
CA PHE A 338 6.14 7.92 -6.74
C PHE A 338 6.24 7.35 -5.32
N LEU A 339 7.44 6.93 -4.91
CA LEU A 339 7.78 6.71 -3.51
C LEU A 339 7.81 8.05 -2.79
N VAL A 340 6.71 8.35 -2.11
CA VAL A 340 6.52 9.60 -1.36
C VAL A 340 6.92 9.46 0.11
N GLY A 341 7.43 8.28 0.50
CA GLY A 341 7.94 8.01 1.83
C GLY A 341 6.94 8.40 2.92
N ASP A 342 7.42 9.17 3.89
CA ASP A 342 6.63 9.68 5.02
C ASP A 342 6.03 11.07 4.75
N LEU A 343 5.89 11.47 3.49
CA LEU A 343 5.07 12.64 3.14
C LEU A 343 3.59 12.35 3.47
N ILE A 344 3.16 11.11 3.28
CA ILE A 344 1.87 10.59 3.73
C ILE A 344 2.02 9.14 4.21
N GLN A 345 1.04 8.65 4.95
CA GLN A 345 0.96 7.24 5.32
C GLN A 345 -0.35 6.64 4.78
N GLY A 346 -0.32 5.37 4.39
CA GLY A 346 -1.53 4.58 4.09
C GLY A 346 -2.26 4.13 5.35
N ILE A 347 -1.62 4.24 6.52
CA ILE A 347 -2.16 3.86 7.83
C ILE A 347 -1.86 4.99 8.81
N GLY A 348 -2.91 5.64 9.36
CA GLY A 348 -2.72 6.73 10.31
C GLY A 348 -2.37 8.06 9.64
N THR A 349 -1.68 8.94 10.37
CA THR A 349 -1.31 10.28 9.93
C THR A 349 0.14 10.56 10.29
N VAL A 350 0.85 11.24 9.40
CA VAL A 350 2.25 11.63 9.59
C VAL A 350 2.37 12.66 10.71
N VAL A 351 3.44 12.60 11.49
CA VAL A 351 3.81 13.68 12.42
C VAL A 351 4.80 14.59 11.72
N ILE A 352 4.66 15.90 11.88
CA ILE A 352 5.63 16.88 11.37
C ILE A 352 6.32 17.47 12.60
N PRO A 353 7.45 16.91 13.06
CA PRO A 353 8.05 17.27 14.34
C PRO A 353 8.96 18.50 14.20
N SER A 354 8.71 19.58 14.93
CA SER A 354 9.70 20.66 15.08
C SER A 354 10.84 20.21 16.02
N PRO A 355 12.12 20.53 15.74
CA PRO A 355 12.63 21.38 14.66
C PRO A 355 13.05 20.61 13.37
N GLU A 356 12.78 19.30 13.29
CA GLU A 356 13.26 18.45 12.17
C GLU A 356 12.44 18.65 10.89
N GLY A 357 11.13 18.81 11.04
CA GLY A 357 10.17 19.14 10.00
C GLY A 357 9.66 20.58 10.10
N ASP A 358 9.02 21.03 9.03
CA ASP A 358 8.43 22.36 8.92
C ASP A 358 7.08 22.28 8.18
N MET A 359 6.01 22.74 8.84
CA MET A 359 4.64 22.60 8.32
C MET A 359 4.40 23.39 7.03
N ALA A 360 5.07 24.53 6.82
CA ALA A 360 4.92 25.34 5.62
C ALA A 360 5.59 24.66 4.42
N THR A 361 6.79 24.12 4.64
CA THR A 361 7.54 23.31 3.69
C THR A 361 6.75 22.04 3.35
N TYR A 362 6.19 21.36 4.35
CA TYR A 362 5.34 20.19 4.16
C TYR A 362 4.12 20.48 3.27
N PHE A 363 3.42 21.61 3.47
CA PHE A 363 2.29 21.99 2.61
C PHE A 363 2.75 22.25 1.17
N SER A 364 3.85 22.98 1.01
CA SER A 364 4.43 23.28 -0.31
C SER A 364 4.85 22.01 -1.04
N THR A 365 5.41 21.03 -0.32
CA THR A 365 5.78 19.73 -0.87
C THR A 365 4.56 18.89 -1.26
N LEU A 366 3.51 18.86 -0.44
CA LEU A 366 2.24 18.21 -0.82
C LEU A 366 1.69 18.83 -2.11
N GLU A 367 1.68 20.15 -2.22
CA GLU A 367 1.25 20.86 -3.43
C GLU A 367 2.12 20.52 -4.65
N LYS A 368 3.46 20.48 -4.50
CA LYS A 368 4.41 20.05 -5.54
C LYS A 368 4.06 18.65 -6.05
N VAL A 369 3.92 17.67 -5.15
CA VAL A 369 3.67 16.27 -5.54
C VAL A 369 2.27 16.07 -6.11
N ILE A 370 1.26 16.78 -5.59
CA ILE A 370 -0.10 16.78 -6.19
C ILE A 370 -0.05 17.30 -7.63
N ALA A 371 0.70 18.39 -7.87
CA ALA A 371 0.83 18.99 -9.19
C ALA A 371 1.60 18.11 -10.19
N LEU A 372 2.58 17.33 -9.72
CA LEU A 372 3.27 16.31 -10.53
C LEU A 372 2.31 15.20 -10.98
N ASN A 373 1.24 14.96 -10.22
CA ASN A 373 0.17 14.02 -10.55
C ASN A 373 0.66 12.59 -10.90
N PRO A 374 1.47 11.94 -10.04
CA PRO A 374 1.86 10.54 -10.25
C PRO A 374 0.65 9.61 -10.28
N GLU A 375 0.72 8.56 -11.10
CA GLU A 375 -0.36 7.58 -11.25
C GLU A 375 -0.54 6.73 -9.99
N VAL A 376 0.55 6.41 -9.30
CA VAL A 376 0.55 5.64 -8.05
C VAL A 376 1.43 6.34 -7.03
N ILE A 377 0.99 6.43 -5.79
CA ILE A 377 1.82 6.88 -4.66
C ILE A 377 2.13 5.69 -3.75
N ILE A 378 3.39 5.59 -3.32
CA ILE A 378 3.89 4.53 -2.47
C ILE A 378 4.36 5.17 -1.16
N PRO A 379 3.64 4.97 -0.04
CA PRO A 379 4.10 5.43 1.27
C PRO A 379 5.08 4.42 1.88
N SER A 380 5.84 4.84 2.89
CA SER A 380 6.68 3.91 3.67
C SER A 380 5.85 2.97 4.55
N HIS A 381 4.61 3.34 4.86
CA HIS A 381 3.70 2.53 5.67
C HIS A 381 2.33 2.38 4.99
N GLY A 382 1.93 1.13 4.73
CA GLY A 382 0.68 0.80 4.04
C GLY A 382 0.92 0.22 2.64
N ILE A 383 -0.10 0.24 1.80
CA ILE A 383 -0.03 -0.28 0.42
C ILE A 383 0.13 0.86 -0.58
N PRO A 384 0.65 0.60 -1.80
CA PRO A 384 0.55 1.54 -2.92
C PRO A 384 -0.89 1.95 -3.19
N MET A 385 -1.10 3.20 -3.59
CA MET A 385 -2.43 3.76 -3.84
C MET A 385 -2.45 4.49 -5.18
N ARG A 386 -3.48 4.26 -6.00
CA ARG A 386 -3.63 4.98 -7.27
C ARG A 386 -4.06 6.43 -7.02
N SER A 387 -3.60 7.32 -7.90
CA SER A 387 -3.85 8.77 -7.93
C SER A 387 -3.27 9.55 -6.75
N THR A 388 -3.31 10.87 -6.87
CA THR A 388 -2.95 11.82 -5.80
C THR A 388 -4.09 12.10 -4.82
N HIS A 389 -5.22 11.37 -4.89
CA HIS A 389 -6.40 11.63 -4.06
C HIS A 389 -6.07 11.69 -2.55
N ARG A 390 -5.23 10.78 -2.05
CA ARG A 390 -4.85 10.77 -0.62
C ARG A 390 -3.95 11.93 -0.22
N LEU A 391 -3.12 12.44 -1.12
CA LEU A 391 -2.35 13.67 -0.87
C LEU A 391 -3.29 14.88 -0.76
N ILE A 392 -4.27 14.97 -1.67
CA ILE A 392 -5.27 16.05 -1.69
C ILE A 392 -6.10 16.06 -0.39
N GLU A 393 -6.63 14.90 0.02
CA GLU A 393 -7.41 14.81 1.25
C GLU A 393 -6.55 15.07 2.50
N THR A 394 -5.28 14.63 2.50
CA THR A 394 -4.33 14.98 3.56
C THR A 394 -4.13 16.49 3.67
N LEU A 395 -3.83 17.17 2.56
CA LEU A 395 -3.63 18.63 2.53
C LEU A 395 -4.88 19.38 3.00
N LYS A 396 -6.06 18.97 2.52
CA LYS A 396 -7.35 19.53 2.93
C LYS A 396 -7.60 19.35 4.43
N HIS A 397 -7.36 18.15 4.96
CA HIS A 397 -7.48 17.87 6.39
C HIS A 397 -6.54 18.74 7.22
N ARG A 398 -5.28 18.92 6.78
CA ARG A 398 -4.30 19.77 7.47
C ARG A 398 -4.68 21.25 7.47
N ARG A 399 -5.17 21.78 6.35
CA ARG A 399 -5.68 23.16 6.27
C ARG A 399 -6.89 23.39 7.16
N ALA A 400 -7.79 22.40 7.24
CA ALA A 400 -8.92 22.44 8.17
C ALA A 400 -8.45 22.45 9.64
N ARG A 401 -7.48 21.60 9.98
CA ARG A 401 -6.86 21.57 11.32
C ARG A 401 -6.17 22.89 11.68
N GLU A 402 -5.39 23.45 10.75
CA GLU A 402 -4.74 24.74 10.92
C GLU A 402 -5.76 25.86 11.21
N SER A 403 -6.88 25.89 10.46
CA SER A 403 -7.96 26.86 10.66
C SER A 403 -8.60 26.75 12.05
N GLN A 404 -8.78 25.52 12.55
CA GLN A 404 -9.29 25.27 13.90
C GLN A 404 -8.32 25.76 14.98
N ILE A 405 -7.03 25.43 14.85
CA ILE A 405 -5.97 25.86 15.78
C ILE A 405 -5.87 27.39 15.80
N LEU A 406 -5.85 28.04 14.63
CA LEU A 406 -5.80 29.49 14.51
C LEU A 406 -6.99 30.16 15.22
N LYS A 407 -8.19 29.62 15.03
CA LYS A 407 -9.41 30.13 15.68
C LYS A 407 -9.30 30.06 17.21
N LEU A 408 -8.88 28.92 17.76
CA LEU A 408 -8.76 28.74 19.20
C LEU A 408 -7.64 29.59 19.80
N SER A 409 -6.49 29.66 19.13
CA SER A 409 -5.36 30.50 19.54
C SER A 409 -5.75 31.99 19.56
N LYS A 410 -6.46 32.49 18.55
CA LYS A 410 -6.97 33.87 18.52
C LYS A 410 -8.00 34.17 19.61
N SER A 411 -8.71 33.16 20.09
CA SER A 411 -9.63 33.28 21.24
C SER A 411 -8.92 33.26 22.60
N GLY A 412 -7.58 33.20 22.63
CA GLY A 412 -6.78 33.24 23.86
C GLY A 412 -6.55 31.89 24.54
N ASN A 413 -6.90 30.77 23.88
CA ASN A 413 -6.70 29.44 24.45
C ASN A 413 -5.19 29.08 24.51
N SER A 414 -4.77 28.40 25.58
CA SER A 414 -3.45 27.79 25.69
C SER A 414 -3.30 26.57 24.77
N LYS A 415 -2.08 26.07 24.55
CA LYS A 415 -1.85 24.88 23.74
C LYS A 415 -2.54 23.64 24.32
N GLU A 416 -2.57 23.54 25.65
CA GLU A 416 -3.22 22.46 26.39
C GLU A 416 -4.74 22.51 26.22
N GLU A 417 -5.34 23.70 26.31
CA GLU A 417 -6.78 23.90 26.04
C GLU A 417 -7.14 23.57 24.59
N ILE A 418 -6.27 23.91 23.63
CA ILE A 418 -6.43 23.53 22.22
C ILE A 418 -6.37 22.01 22.07
N LEU A 419 -5.40 21.35 22.72
CA LEU A 419 -5.26 19.89 22.70
C LEU A 419 -6.53 19.20 23.23
N GLU A 420 -7.03 19.63 24.38
CA GLU A 420 -8.23 19.07 25.01
C GLU A 420 -9.47 19.24 24.13
N GLN A 421 -9.63 20.39 23.46
CA GLN A 421 -10.78 20.64 22.59
C GLN A 421 -10.71 19.90 21.26
N LEU A 422 -9.51 19.79 20.65
CA LEU A 422 -9.34 19.27 19.29
C LEU A 422 -9.05 17.77 19.21
N TYR A 423 -8.62 17.15 20.31
CA TYR A 423 -8.23 15.75 20.38
C TYR A 423 -8.97 15.01 21.50
N GLN A 424 -10.27 15.28 21.64
CA GLN A 424 -11.14 14.60 22.60
C GLN A 424 -11.15 13.08 22.38
N GLY A 425 -10.94 12.32 23.46
CA GLY A 425 -10.93 10.85 23.41
C GLY A 425 -9.66 10.24 22.81
N LEU A 426 -8.63 11.05 22.52
CA LEU A 426 -7.34 10.54 22.07
C LEU A 426 -6.67 9.72 23.18
N ASP A 427 -6.10 8.57 22.81
CA ASP A 427 -5.29 7.75 23.71
C ASP A 427 -4.19 8.62 24.35
N PRO A 428 -4.03 8.60 25.70
CA PRO A 428 -3.01 9.39 26.39
C PRO A 428 -1.59 9.23 25.82
N ARG A 429 -1.27 8.06 25.25
CA ARG A 429 0.03 7.78 24.63
C ARG A 429 0.29 8.60 23.37
N LEU A 430 -0.76 9.08 22.70
CA LEU A 430 -0.68 9.87 21.47
C LEU A 430 -0.76 11.39 21.73
N GLN A 431 -1.07 11.82 22.96
CA GLN A 431 -1.16 13.24 23.31
C GLN A 431 0.14 14.02 23.04
N PRO A 432 1.36 13.49 23.30
CA PRO A 432 2.59 14.20 22.96
C PRO A 432 2.72 14.50 21.46
N LEU A 433 2.33 13.56 20.60
CA LEU A 433 2.36 13.74 19.14
C LEU A 433 1.30 14.75 18.68
N ALA A 434 0.12 14.72 19.28
CA ALA A 434 -0.92 15.71 19.00
C ALA A 434 -0.51 17.12 19.45
N MET A 435 0.18 17.26 20.58
CA MET A 435 0.75 18.53 21.03
C MET A 435 1.79 19.05 20.04
N GLN A 436 2.74 18.21 19.61
CA GLN A 436 3.72 18.57 18.57
C GLN A 436 3.06 19.04 17.27
N ASN A 437 1.95 18.42 16.88
CA ASN A 437 1.20 18.86 15.71
C ASN A 437 0.61 20.27 15.89
N ILE A 438 0.05 20.57 17.07
CA ILE A 438 -0.45 21.92 17.40
C ILE A 438 0.69 22.95 17.32
N GLU A 439 1.82 22.63 17.94
CA GLU A 439 2.99 23.51 17.97
C GLU A 439 3.50 23.82 16.57
N SER A 440 3.61 22.81 15.71
CA SER A 440 4.10 22.97 14.34
C SER A 440 3.17 23.83 13.48
N HIS A 441 1.85 23.74 13.68
CA HIS A 441 0.90 24.66 13.05
C HIS A 441 1.05 26.09 13.57
N LEU A 442 1.19 26.28 14.88
CA LEU A 442 1.36 27.60 15.48
C LEU A 442 2.67 28.27 15.03
N GLU A 443 3.76 27.49 14.89
CA GLU A 443 5.04 27.98 14.37
C GLU A 443 4.90 28.50 12.94
N LYS A 444 4.29 27.72 12.03
CA LYS A 444 3.97 28.18 10.67
C LYS A 444 3.15 29.46 10.68
N LEU A 445 2.04 29.48 11.42
CA LEU A 445 1.14 30.63 11.51
C LEU A 445 1.83 31.88 12.07
N ASN A 446 2.86 31.73 12.90
CA ASN A 446 3.64 32.85 13.41
C ASN A 446 4.67 33.37 12.40
N LYS A 447 5.22 32.51 11.53
CA LYS A 447 6.12 32.92 10.43
C LYS A 447 5.38 33.67 9.30
N GLU A 448 4.08 33.43 9.15
CA GLU A 448 3.23 34.04 8.11
C GLU A 448 2.60 35.39 8.51
N LYS A 449 2.81 35.83 9.76
CA LYS A 449 2.41 37.17 10.24
C LYS A 449 3.45 38.21 9.86
#